data_AF-A0A9P8IQP0-F1
#
_entry.id   AF-A0A9P8IQP0-F1
#
_cell.length_a   1.000
_cell.length_b   1.000
_cell.length_c   1.000
_cell.angle_alpha   90.00
_cell.angle_beta   90.00
_cell.angle_gamma   90.00
#
_symmetry.space_group_name_H-M   'P 1'
#
loop_
_entity.id
_entity.type
_entity.pdbx_description
1 polymer ?
#
loop_
_entity_poly.entity_id
_entity_poly.type
_entity_poly.pdbx_seq_one_letter_code
_entity_poly.pdbx_strand_id
1 'polypeptide(L)'
;MTRECLALVSTLHQILQVSLAHILQSSMLIIDTEADVYVKNHYVSSNLHAMLICYVVATKPQRKLLADHSITRPSRGYNCIEGVTVDNGGSLQYPEFVVYRHDAIIPVGLIMYTRKGWEPL
;
A
#
# COMPACT_ATOMS: atom_id res chain seq x y z
N MET A 1 9.92 17.96 -38.37
CA MET A 1 9.56 17.27 -37.11
C MET A 1 8.13 16.79 -37.28
N THR A 2 7.97 15.51 -37.60
CA THR A 2 6.81 14.92 -38.28
C THR A 2 5.70 14.53 -37.30
N ARG A 3 4.44 14.66 -37.74
CA ARG A 3 3.20 14.43 -36.94
C ARG A 3 3.14 13.06 -36.25
N GLU A 4 3.89 12.08 -36.72
CA GLU A 4 4.00 10.74 -36.14
C GLU A 4 4.69 10.72 -34.76
N CYS A 5 5.69 11.58 -34.52
CA CYS A 5 6.34 11.68 -33.21
C CYS A 5 5.39 12.21 -32.12
N LEU A 6 4.51 13.16 -32.45
CA LEU A 6 3.53 13.70 -31.51
C LEU A 6 2.46 12.67 -31.13
N ALA A 7 2.03 11.85 -32.09
CA ALA A 7 1.07 10.77 -31.85
C ALA A 7 1.65 9.67 -30.95
N LEU A 8 2.92 9.29 -31.15
CA LEU A 8 3.62 8.32 -30.30
C LEU A 8 3.77 8.81 -28.86
N VAL A 9 4.16 10.08 -28.64
CA VAL A 9 4.29 10.66 -27.30
C VAL A 9 2.95 10.75 -26.58
N SER A 10 1.88 11.14 -27.29
CA SER A 10 0.52 11.19 -26.72
C SER A 10 0.02 9.80 -26.31
N THR A 11 0.24 8.79 -27.16
CA THR A 11 -0.19 7.41 -26.89
C THR A 11 0.58 6.81 -25.70
N LEU A 12 1.89 7.06 -25.62
CA LEU A 12 2.71 6.67 -24.47
C LEU A 12 2.23 7.33 -23.17
N HIS A 13 1.88 8.62 -23.22
CA HIS A 13 1.35 9.33 -22.06
C HIS A 13 0.00 8.74 -21.60
N GLN A 14 -0.92 8.47 -22.53
CA GLN A 14 -2.22 7.84 -22.21
C GLN A 14 -2.06 6.42 -21.67
N ILE A 15 -1.18 5.60 -22.24
CA ILE A 15 -0.90 4.25 -21.73
C ILE A 15 -0.32 4.31 -20.30
N LEU A 16 0.56 5.27 -20.03
CA LEU A 16 1.13 5.45 -18.69
C LEU A 16 0.05 5.85 -17.66
N GLN A 17 -0.85 6.76 -18.04
CA GLN A 17 -1.95 7.22 -17.18
C GLN A 17 -2.97 6.11 -16.89
N VAL A 18 -3.34 5.30 -17.89
CA VAL A 18 -4.27 4.18 -17.72
C VAL A 18 -3.67 3.06 -16.87
N SER A 19 -2.38 2.79 -17.05
CA SER A 19 -1.66 1.80 -16.24
C SER A 19 -1.53 2.25 -14.77
N LEU A 20 -1.19 3.53 -14.54
CA LEU A 20 -1.20 4.13 -13.20
C LEU A 20 -2.58 4.08 -12.56
N ALA A 21 -3.65 4.41 -13.29
CA ALA A 21 -5.02 4.35 -12.77
C ALA A 21 -5.43 2.91 -12.40
N HIS A 22 -5.15 1.91 -13.24
CA HIS A 22 -5.44 0.50 -12.90
C HIS A 22 -4.60 -0.01 -11.72
N ILE A 23 -3.32 0.37 -11.65
CA ILE A 23 -2.45 0.04 -10.51
C ILE A 23 -2.99 0.69 -9.22
N LEU A 24 -3.43 1.94 -9.29
CA LEU A 24 -4.03 2.66 -8.16
C LEU A 24 -5.38 2.05 -7.75
N GLN A 25 -6.22 1.63 -8.70
CA GLN A 25 -7.53 1.03 -8.40
C GLN A 25 -7.39 -0.37 -7.80
N SER A 26 -6.42 -1.15 -8.28
CA SER A 26 -6.13 -2.49 -7.78
C SER A 26 -5.45 -2.45 -6.41
N SER A 27 -4.52 -1.51 -6.20
CA SER A 27 -3.90 -1.30 -4.89
C SER A 27 -4.90 -0.72 -3.87
N MET A 28 -5.77 0.21 -4.27
CA MET A 28 -6.80 0.78 -3.39
C MET A 28 -7.82 -0.25 -2.92
N LEU A 29 -8.18 -1.25 -3.75
CA LEU A 29 -9.06 -2.36 -3.35
C LEU A 29 -8.39 -3.38 -2.41
N ILE A 30 -7.06 -3.54 -2.51
CA ILE A 30 -6.30 -4.51 -1.70
C ILE A 30 -6.00 -3.95 -0.29
N ILE A 31 -5.80 -2.65 -0.15
CA ILE A 31 -5.43 -2.02 1.13
C ILE A 31 -6.65 -1.81 2.04
N ASP A 32 -7.85 -1.69 1.47
CA ASP A 32 -9.04 -1.22 2.21
C ASP A 32 -9.62 -2.24 3.21
N THR A 33 -9.43 -3.55 3.04
CA THR A 33 -10.00 -4.55 3.97
C THR A 33 -9.10 -4.87 5.15
N GLU A 34 -7.79 -5.01 4.93
CA GLU A 34 -6.86 -5.36 6.00
C GLU A 34 -6.53 -4.13 6.86
N ALA A 35 -6.25 -2.98 6.24
CA ALA A 35 -5.97 -1.76 6.99
C ALA A 35 -7.17 -1.31 7.84
N ASP A 36 -8.42 -1.53 7.37
CA ASP A 36 -9.66 -1.24 8.12
C ASP A 36 -9.74 -2.02 9.45
N VAL A 37 -9.15 -3.21 9.54
CA VAL A 37 -9.09 -3.97 10.80
C VAL A 37 -8.34 -3.20 11.90
N TYR A 38 -7.38 -2.36 11.51
CA TYR A 38 -6.58 -1.54 12.41
C TYR A 38 -7.21 -0.17 12.72
N VAL A 39 -8.30 0.23 12.04
CA VAL A 39 -9.02 1.49 12.30
C VAL A 39 -10.11 1.34 13.38
N LYS A 40 -9.97 0.32 14.25
CA LYS A 40 -10.91 0.07 15.34
C LYS A 40 -10.80 1.18 16.39
N ASN A 41 -11.88 1.92 16.60
CA ASN A 41 -11.99 2.84 17.71
C ASN A 41 -12.14 2.05 19.01
N HIS A 42 -11.11 2.10 19.86
CA HIS A 42 -11.14 1.50 21.21
C HIS A 42 -12.11 2.22 22.17
N TYR A 43 -12.65 3.38 21.78
CA TYR A 43 -13.63 4.13 22.55
C TYR A 43 -14.90 4.37 21.73
N VAL A 44 -16.02 3.95 22.31
CA VAL A 44 -17.36 3.70 21.76
C VAL A 44 -18.05 4.96 21.18
N SER A 45 -17.55 6.16 21.43
CA SER A 45 -18.32 7.39 21.16
C SER A 45 -18.27 7.91 19.72
N SER A 46 -17.54 7.25 18.82
CA SER A 46 -17.40 7.70 17.43
C SER A 46 -17.47 6.56 16.42
N ASN A 47 -18.38 6.70 15.46
CA ASN A 47 -18.46 5.85 14.27
C ASN A 47 -17.56 6.34 13.14
N LEU A 48 -16.73 7.37 13.41
CA LEU A 48 -15.80 7.91 12.44
C LEU A 48 -14.46 7.17 12.53
N HIS A 49 -14.05 6.63 11.39
CA HIS A 49 -12.81 5.91 11.17
C HIS A 49 -11.85 6.80 10.38
N ALA A 50 -10.56 6.69 10.66
CA ALA A 50 -9.52 7.48 10.03
C ALA A 50 -8.41 6.57 9.48
N MET A 51 -8.20 6.60 8.17
CA MET A 51 -7.16 5.84 7.48
C MET A 51 -6.17 6.78 6.82
N LEU A 52 -4.87 6.57 7.06
CA LEU A 52 -3.80 7.35 6.43
C LEU A 52 -3.42 6.75 5.09
N ILE A 53 -3.38 7.59 4.05
CA ILE A 53 -2.77 7.26 2.76
C ILE A 53 -1.35 7.81 2.77
N CYS A 54 -0.38 6.95 2.52
CA CYS A 54 1.03 7.31 2.47
C CYS A 54 1.65 6.90 1.13
N TYR A 55 2.50 7.76 0.58
CA TYR A 55 3.51 7.34 -0.38
C TYR A 55 4.67 6.69 0.40
N VAL A 56 5.01 5.45 0.07
CA VAL A 56 6.03 4.66 0.79
C VAL A 56 7.20 4.33 -0.11
N VAL A 57 8.42 4.69 0.32
CA VAL A 57 9.66 4.39 -0.41
C VAL A 57 10.10 2.95 -0.12
N ALA A 58 9.59 2.00 -0.90
CA ALA A 58 9.82 0.55 -0.76
C ALA A 58 10.55 -0.06 -1.98
N THR A 59 11.58 0.60 -2.48
CA THR A 59 12.18 0.29 -3.81
C THR A 59 13.08 -0.94 -3.88
N LYS A 60 13.58 -1.45 -2.75
CA LYS A 60 14.47 -2.61 -2.67
C LYS A 60 13.99 -3.55 -1.55
N PRO A 61 12.90 -4.29 -1.78
CA PRO A 61 12.32 -5.17 -0.76
C PRO A 61 13.16 -6.42 -0.56
N GLN A 62 13.42 -6.75 0.70
CA GLN A 62 13.84 -8.08 1.10
C GLN A 62 12.58 -8.91 1.38
N ARG A 63 12.36 -9.91 0.53
CA ARG A 63 11.18 -10.78 0.61
C ARG A 63 11.31 -11.78 1.75
N LYS A 64 10.25 -11.97 2.53
CA LYS A 64 10.15 -12.93 3.63
C LYS A 64 8.95 -13.85 3.40
N LEU A 65 9.20 -15.16 3.41
CA LEU A 65 8.16 -16.18 3.22
C LEU A 65 7.39 -16.47 4.52
N LEU A 66 8.02 -16.26 5.67
CA LEU A 66 7.49 -16.54 7.00
C LEU A 66 7.73 -15.33 7.93
N ALA A 67 6.87 -15.20 8.94
CA ALA A 67 7.03 -14.21 9.99
C ALA A 67 8.34 -14.41 10.76
N ASP A 68 9.04 -13.31 11.04
CA ASP A 68 10.31 -13.31 11.74
C ASP A 68 10.36 -12.09 12.66
N HIS A 69 10.04 -12.33 13.92
CA HIS A 69 9.93 -11.29 14.94
C HIS A 69 11.30 -10.76 15.43
N SER A 70 12.41 -11.33 14.95
CA SER A 70 13.75 -10.90 15.33
C SER A 70 14.30 -9.77 14.44
N ILE A 71 13.62 -9.46 13.33
CA ILE A 71 14.09 -8.47 12.35
C ILE A 71 13.88 -7.06 12.88
N THR A 72 15.00 -6.39 13.15
CA THR A 72 15.03 -4.97 13.54
C THR A 72 15.43 -4.04 12.39
N ARG A 73 15.87 -4.60 11.25
CA ARG A 73 16.22 -3.90 10.01
C ARG A 73 16.37 -4.89 8.86
N PRO A 74 16.25 -4.44 7.60
CA PRO A 74 16.55 -5.30 6.46
C PRO A 74 18.06 -5.55 6.34
N SER A 75 18.40 -6.63 5.65
CA SER A 75 19.77 -6.98 5.26
C SER A 75 20.39 -5.89 4.40
N ARG A 76 21.73 -5.85 4.38
CA ARG A 76 22.48 -4.88 3.58
C ARG A 76 22.06 -4.96 2.10
N GLY A 77 21.77 -3.80 1.50
CA GLY A 77 21.36 -3.68 0.09
C GLY A 77 19.85 -3.50 -0.09
N TYR A 78 19.06 -3.76 0.94
CA TYR A 78 17.61 -3.60 0.95
C TYR A 78 17.20 -2.38 1.81
N ASN A 79 16.03 -1.82 1.54
CA ASN A 79 15.50 -0.67 2.30
C ASN A 79 14.14 -0.94 2.97
N CYS A 80 13.50 -2.07 2.65
CA CYS A 80 12.26 -2.51 3.28
C CYS A 80 12.20 -4.04 3.34
N ILE A 81 11.24 -4.55 4.10
CA ILE A 81 10.84 -5.96 4.10
C ILE A 81 9.48 -6.05 3.40
N GLU A 82 9.32 -7.06 2.56
CA GLU A 82 8.06 -7.42 1.92
C GLU A 82 7.67 -8.82 2.38
N GLY A 83 6.47 -8.95 2.93
CA GLY A 83 5.91 -10.25 3.22
C GLY A 83 5.32 -10.87 1.96
N VAL A 84 5.69 -12.11 1.66
CA VAL A 84 5.24 -12.80 0.44
C VAL A 84 3.85 -13.37 0.64
N THR A 85 2.99 -13.20 -0.37
CA THR A 85 1.63 -13.71 -0.34
C THR A 85 1.56 -15.21 -0.60
N VAL A 86 0.45 -15.84 -0.19
CA VAL A 86 0.17 -17.27 -0.41
C VAL A 86 0.27 -17.68 -1.88
N ASP A 87 -0.20 -16.84 -2.80
CA ASP A 87 -0.12 -17.08 -4.25
C ASP A 87 1.32 -17.15 -4.77
N ASN A 88 2.27 -16.61 -4.01
CA ASN A 88 3.70 -16.61 -4.30
C ASN A 88 4.49 -17.52 -3.34
N GLY A 89 3.81 -18.41 -2.60
CA GLY A 89 4.43 -19.38 -1.69
C GLY A 89 4.82 -18.84 -0.31
N GLY A 90 4.33 -17.66 0.08
CA GLY A 90 4.51 -17.11 1.43
C GLY A 90 3.33 -17.40 2.36
N SER A 91 3.29 -16.70 3.50
CA SER A 91 2.31 -16.92 4.57
C SER A 91 1.23 -15.85 4.67
N LEU A 92 1.31 -14.77 3.89
CA LEU A 92 0.38 -13.65 4.00
C LEU A 92 -0.77 -13.75 2.99
N GLN A 93 -1.96 -13.32 3.40
CA GLN A 93 -3.11 -13.25 2.50
C GLN A 93 -3.04 -12.01 1.60
N TYR A 94 -2.46 -10.92 2.11
CA TYR A 94 -2.34 -9.66 1.39
C TYR A 94 -0.89 -9.18 1.37
N PRO A 95 -0.50 -8.31 0.42
CA PRO A 95 0.84 -7.73 0.38
C PRO A 95 1.07 -6.78 1.56
N GLU A 96 2.10 -7.04 2.35
CA GLU A 96 2.50 -6.20 3.48
C GLU A 96 3.96 -5.74 3.34
N PHE A 97 4.25 -4.50 3.73
CA PHE A 97 5.59 -3.92 3.72
C PHE A 97 5.95 -3.32 5.08
N VAL A 98 7.22 -3.50 5.49
CA VAL A 98 7.80 -2.84 6.66
C VAL A 98 8.98 -1.99 6.23
N VAL A 99 8.92 -0.69 6.54
CA VAL A 99 10.01 0.26 6.35
C VAL A 99 10.61 0.65 7.70
N TYR A 100 11.91 0.90 7.72
CA TYR A 100 12.67 1.15 8.96
C TYR A 100 13.23 2.57 9.05
N ARG A 101 12.94 3.41 8.06
CA ARG A 101 13.32 4.82 8.02
C ARG A 101 12.08 5.69 8.12
N HIS A 102 12.13 6.72 8.96
CA HIS A 102 11.02 7.65 9.13
C HIS A 102 10.73 8.45 7.84
N ASP A 103 11.76 8.79 7.07
CA ASP A 103 11.64 9.53 5.81
C ASP A 103 11.20 8.67 4.62
N ALA A 104 10.98 7.36 4.83
CA ALA A 104 10.41 6.47 3.82
C ALA A 104 8.87 6.54 3.78
N ILE A 105 8.23 7.20 4.75
CA ILE A 105 6.77 7.37 4.81
C ILE A 105 6.46 8.84 4.57
N ILE A 106 5.75 9.11 3.48
CA ILE A 106 5.31 10.45 3.13
C ILE A 106 3.78 10.45 3.15
N PRO A 107 3.13 10.95 4.21
CA PRO A 107 1.68 11.07 4.25
C PRO A 107 1.19 11.97 3.12
N VAL A 108 0.21 11.48 2.35
CA VAL A 108 -0.37 12.23 1.21
C VAL A 108 -1.85 12.55 1.41
N GLY A 109 -2.52 11.84 2.32
CA GLY A 109 -3.93 12.08 2.59
C GLY A 109 -4.45 11.35 3.82
N LEU A 110 -5.64 11.76 4.23
CA LEU A 110 -6.42 11.14 5.30
C LEU A 110 -7.82 10.85 4.76
N ILE A 111 -8.22 9.59 4.80
CA ILE A 111 -9.61 9.20 4.53
C ILE A 111 -10.33 9.14 5.86
N MET A 112 -11.46 9.83 5.95
CA MET A 112 -12.40 9.66 7.05
C MET A 112 -13.70 9.07 6.54
N TYR A 113 -14.22 8.06 7.23
CA TYR A 113 -15.43 7.36 6.81
C TYR A 113 -16.20 6.80 8.00
N THR A 114 -17.46 6.45 7.77
CA THR A 114 -18.31 5.74 8.73
C THR A 114 -18.69 4.38 8.15
N ARG A 115 -18.70 3.33 8.97
CA ARG A 115 -19.09 1.98 8.54
C ARG A 115 -20.49 1.63 9.04
N LYS A 116 -21.34 1.08 8.16
CA LYS A 116 -22.65 0.52 8.58
C LYS A 116 -22.43 -0.79 9.34
N GLY A 117 -23.12 -0.94 10.48
CA GLY A 117 -23.07 -2.17 11.30
C GLY A 117 -21.85 -2.27 12.21
N TRP A 118 -21.14 -1.17 12.47
CA TRP A 118 -20.13 -1.14 13.52
C TRP A 118 -20.82 -0.83 14.85
N GLU A 119 -20.87 -1.83 15.73
CA GLU A 119 -21.23 -1.67 17.12
C GLU A 119 -19.95 -1.82 17.95
N PRO A 120 -19.56 -0.80 18.73
CA PRO A 120 -18.51 -0.94 19.71
C PRO A 120 -18.88 -2.05 20.70
N LEU A 121 -17.95 -3.00 20.94
CA LEU A 121 -18.10 -4.07 21.93
C LEU A 121 -18.24 -3.50 23.36
#